data_AF-A0A7C3D5S4-F1
#
_entry.id   AF-A0A7C3D5S4-F1
#
_cell.length_a   1.000
_cell.length_b   1.000
_cell.length_c   1.000
_cell.angle_alpha   90.00
_cell.angle_beta   90.00
_cell.angle_gamma   90.00
#
_symmetry.space_group_name_H-M   'P 1'
#
loop_
_entity.id
_entity.type
_entity.pdbx_description
1 polymer ?
#
loop_
_entity_poly.entity_id
_entity_poly.type
_entity_poly.pdbx_seq_one_letter_code
_entity_poly.pdbx_strand_id
1 'polypeptide(L)' 'MGLKEFFRPRKDRFLQLLIQQAEITLRGMDALESYMKKRSAKHAAAVRQAEKDADEVRRILIDDLNHT' A
#
# COMPACT_ATOMS: atom_id res chain seq x y z
N MET A 1 15.87 16.66 -27.97
CA MET A 1 15.53 15.84 -26.79
C MET A 1 16.82 15.23 -26.29
N GLY A 2 17.25 15.61 -25.09
CA GLY A 2 18.64 15.45 -24.65
C GLY A 2 18.86 14.22 -23.77
N LEU A 3 20.08 13.67 -23.85
CA LEU A 3 20.61 12.54 -23.06
C LEU A 3 20.33 12.61 -21.55
N LYS A 4 20.01 13.78 -21.00
CA LYS A 4 19.68 14.00 -19.58
C LYS A 4 18.42 13.27 -19.10
N GLU A 5 17.45 12.99 -19.97
CA GLU A 5 16.22 12.28 -19.57
C GLU A 5 16.48 10.79 -19.25
N PHE A 6 17.51 10.19 -19.86
CA PHE A 6 17.97 8.83 -19.56
C PHE A 6 18.67 8.69 -18.20
N PHE A 7 19.09 9.81 -17.58
CA PHE A 7 19.76 9.81 -16.27
C PHE A 7 18.83 10.17 -15.11
N ARG A 8 17.51 10.31 -15.33
CA ARG A 8 16.56 10.49 -14.21
C ARG A 8 16.38 9.17 -13.47
N PRO A 9 16.62 9.10 -12.14
CA PRO A 9 16.44 7.88 -11.39
C PRO A 9 14.96 7.50 -11.40
N ARG A 10 14.63 6.31 -11.93
CA ARG A 10 13.29 5.67 -11.91
C ARG A 10 12.76 5.37 -10.48
N LYS A 11 13.42 5.85 -9.43
CA LYS A 11 13.30 5.34 -8.05
C LYS A 11 12.11 5.85 -7.24
N ASP A 12 11.35 6.82 -7.73
CA ASP A 12 10.28 7.41 -6.92
C ASP A 12 9.03 6.52 -6.84
N ARG A 13 8.66 5.82 -7.92
CA ARG A 13 7.40 5.06 -7.96
C ARG A 13 7.40 3.86 -7.00
N PHE A 14 8.47 3.08 -7.02
CA PHE A 14 8.62 1.93 -6.13
C PHE A 14 8.57 2.33 -4.64
N LEU A 15 9.32 3.39 -4.29
CA LEU A 15 9.33 3.91 -2.91
C LEU A 15 7.96 4.49 -2.51
N GLN A 16 7.27 5.16 -3.42
CA GLN A 16 5.91 5.65 -3.19
C GLN A 16 4.93 4.49 -2.93
N LEU A 17 5.00 3.41 -3.70
CA LEU A 17 4.16 2.23 -3.49
C LEU A 17 4.45 1.55 -2.15
N LEU A 18 5.71 1.46 -1.74
CA LEU A 18 6.08 0.96 -0.41
C LEU A 18 5.51 1.81 0.72
N ILE A 19 5.64 3.14 0.61
CA ILE A 19 5.06 4.08 1.59
C ILE A 19 3.55 3.90 1.66
N GLN A 20 2.87 3.85 0.51
CA GLN A 20 1.42 3.68 0.43
C GLN A 20 0.98 2.34 1.07
N GLN A 21 1.70 1.25 0.81
CA GLN A 21 1.43 -0.05 1.43
C GLN A 21 1.59 0.01 2.96
N ALA A 22 2.64 0.68 3.45
CA ALA A 22 2.88 0.86 4.88
C ALA A 22 1.77 1.70 5.55
N GLU A 23 1.31 2.77 4.91
CA GLU A 23 0.20 3.60 5.40
C GLU A 23 -1.11 2.81 5.47
N ILE A 24 -1.42 1.98 4.47
CA ILE A 24 -2.60 1.10 4.52
C ILE A 24 -2.45 0.08 5.65
N THR A 25 -1.25 -0.49 5.83
CA THR A 25 -0.97 -1.46 6.89
C THR A 25 -1.19 -0.83 8.27
N LEU A 26 -0.69 0.38 8.50
CA LEU A 26 -0.91 1.11 9.75
C LEU A 26 -2.41 1.34 10.01
N ARG A 27 -3.15 1.84 9.00
CA ARG A 27 -4.61 2.01 9.11
C ARG A 27 -5.33 0.69 9.40
N GLY A 28 -4.87 -0.41 8.81
CA GLY A 28 -5.39 -1.75 9.07
C GLY A 28 -5.15 -2.20 10.51
N MET A 29 -3.99 -1.89 11.09
CA MET A 29 -3.68 -2.18 12.49
C MET A 29 -4.54 -1.35 13.45
N ASP A 30 -4.76 -0.06 13.16
CA ASP A 30 -5.64 0.80 13.96
C ASP A 30 -7.11 0.31 13.91
N ALA A 31 -7.56 -0.12 12.73
CA ALA A 31 -8.88 -0.73 12.56
C ALA A 31 -9.00 -2.06 13.33
N LEU A 32 -7.93 -2.87 13.34
CA LEU A 32 -7.89 -4.12 14.08
C LEU A 32 -7.93 -3.87 15.58
N GLU A 33 -7.16 -2.91 16.08
CA GLU A 33 -7.19 -2.49 17.48
C GLU A 33 -8.61 -2.05 17.88
N SER A 34 -9.25 -1.22 17.05
CA SER A 34 -10.62 -0.76 17.25
C SER A 34 -11.64 -1.92 17.27
N TYR A 35 -11.45 -2.92 16.41
CA TYR A 35 -12.27 -4.13 16.39
C TYR A 35 -12.05 -4.99 17.65
N MET A 36 -10.79 -5.13 18.10
CA MET A 36 -10.46 -5.87 19.32
C MET A 36 -11.04 -5.23 20.57
N LYS A 37 -11.02 -3.89 20.65
CA LYS A 37 -11.65 -3.11 21.72
C LYS A 37 -13.18 -3.19 21.68
N LYS A 38 -13.77 -3.13 20.47
CA LYS A 38 -15.21 -3.18 20.26
C LYS A 38 -15.54 -3.99 19.01
N ARG A 39 -15.91 -5.25 19.23
CA ARG A 39 -16.29 -6.18 18.16
C ARG A 39 -17.61 -5.73 17.53
N SER A 40 -17.51 -5.04 16.40
CA SER A 40 -18.66 -4.57 15.62
C SER A 40 -18.49 -4.92 14.14
N ALA A 41 -19.60 -5.13 13.45
CA ALA A 41 -19.59 -5.41 12.00
C ALA A 41 -18.91 -4.28 11.21
N LYS A 42 -19.08 -3.02 11.64
CA LYS A 42 -18.41 -1.85 11.06
C LYS A 42 -16.88 -1.96 11.17
N HIS A 43 -16.35 -2.27 12.35
CA HIS A 43 -14.90 -2.38 12.53
C HIS A 43 -14.34 -3.60 11.80
N ALA A 44 -15.06 -4.73 11.78
CA ALA A 44 -14.67 -5.90 10.99
C ALA A 44 -14.60 -5.58 9.49
N ALA A 45 -15.55 -4.81 8.96
CA ALA A 45 -15.54 -4.36 7.57
C ALA A 45 -14.34 -3.45 7.28
N ALA A 46 -13.99 -2.55 8.20
CA ALA A 46 -12.83 -1.67 8.06
C ALA A 46 -11.50 -2.46 7.99
N VAL A 47 -11.33 -3.48 8.83
CA VAL A 47 -10.15 -4.37 8.78
C VAL A 47 -10.06 -5.08 7.43
N ARG A 48 -11.17 -5.66 6.95
CA ARG A 48 -11.21 -6.35 5.66
C ARG A 48 -10.92 -5.44 4.48
N GLN A 49 -11.44 -4.20 4.54
CA GLN A 49 -11.20 -3.23 3.48
C GLN A 49 -9.72 -2.83 3.44
N ALA A 50 -9.10 -2.56 4.59
CA ALA A 50 -7.68 -2.23 4.65
C ALA A 50 -6.80 -3.38 4.14
N GLU A 51 -7.16 -4.63 4.43
CA GLU A 51 -6.46 -5.81 3.91
C GLU A 51 -6.54 -5.89 2.37
N LYS A 52 -7.74 -5.71 1.81
CA LYS A 52 -7.96 -5.70 0.36
C LYS A 52 -7.18 -4.58 -0.33
N ASP A 53 -7.24 -3.37 0.21
CA ASP A 53 -6.52 -2.21 -0.33
C ASP A 53 -5.00 -2.45 -0.31
N ALA A 54 -4.47 -3.07 0.76
CA ALA A 54 -3.06 -3.41 0.85
C ALA A 54 -2.66 -4.51 -0.14
N ASP A 55 -3.53 -5.48 -0.40
CA ASP A 55 -3.31 -6.53 -1.41
C ASP A 55 -3.21 -5.95 -2.82
N GLU A 56 -4.08 -5.00 -3.15
CA GLU A 56 -4.04 -4.30 -4.44
C GLU A 56 -2.74 -3.53 -4.65
N VAL A 57 -2.30 -2.74 -3.66
CA VAL A 57 -1.02 -2.02 -3.73
C VAL A 57 0.15 -2.99 -3.84
N ARG A 58 0.12 -4.12 -3.11
CA ARG A 58 1.17 -5.15 -3.20
C ARG A 58 1.25 -5.77 -4.59
N ARG A 59 0.11 -6.04 -5.24
CA ARG A 59 0.07 -6.56 -6.62
C ARG A 59 0.70 -5.57 -7.60
N ILE A 60 0.37 -4.29 -7.48
CA ILE A 60 0.96 -3.23 -8.31
C ILE A 60 2.47 -3.13 -8.07
N LEU A 61 2.91 -3.21 -6.82
CA LEU A 61 4.33 -3.17 -6.45
C LEU A 61 5.11 -4.36 -7.03
N ILE A 62 4.56 -5.57 -6.96
CA ILE A 62 5.18 -6.77 -7.54
C ILE A 62 5.22 -6.66 -9.06
N ASP A 63 4.15 -6.16 -9.69
CA ASP A 63 4.10 -5.95 -11.13
C ASP A 63 5.15 -4.93 -11.59
N ASP A 64 5.28 -3.80 -10.89
CA ASP A 64 6.30 -2.78 -11.18
C ASP A 64 7.72 -3.34 -11.07
N LEU A 65 8.00 -4.14 -10.02
CA LEU A 65 9.29 -4.83 -9.84
C LEU A 65 9.60 -5.82 -10.96
N ASN A 66 8.62 -6.58 -11.43
CA ASN A 66 8.83 -7.60 -12.46
C ASN A 66 8.99 -7.00 -13.87
N HIS A 67 8.53 -5.77 -14.08
CA HIS A 67 8.66 -5.04 -15.34
C HIS A 67 9.76 -3.97 -15.31
N THR A 68 10.67 -4.01 -14.32
CA THR A 68 11.82 -3.11 -14.21
C THR A 68 13.01 -3.62 -15.03
#